data_AF-A0A3B0W4R4-F1
#
_entry.id   AF-A0A3B0W4R4-F1
#
_cell.length_a   1.000
_cell.length_b   1.000
_cell.length_c   1.000
_cell.angle_alpha   90.00
_cell.angle_beta   90.00
_cell.angle_gamma   90.00
#
_symmetry.space_group_name_H-M   'P 1'
#
loop_
_entity.id
_entity.type
_entity.pdbx_description
1 polymer ?
#
loop_
_entity_poly.entity_id
_entity_poly.type
_entity_poly.pdbx_seq_one_letter_code
_entity_poly.pdbx_strand_id
1 'polypeptide(L)'
;MADDKGKKSSFTAALVLIVTMNVVFSFDSILSAMALTDNYIIMATAIMIGALLMVWLADTVAAFLQKNRMYEVLGLFILFIVGVMLLSEGGHIAHLKFFGHEITQMSKATFYFVIVVMVITELVQSKYSKNLSNLKAKE
;
A
#
# COMPACT_ATOMS: atom_id res chain seq x y z
N MET A 1 -27.73 11.73 -30.10
CA MET A 1 -26.94 12.81 -29.48
C MET A 1 -26.17 12.17 -28.33
N ALA A 2 -24.93 11.76 -28.57
CA ALA A 2 -23.72 12.56 -28.27
C ALA A 2 -23.72 12.95 -26.77
N ASP A 3 -22.96 12.25 -25.93
CA ASP A 3 -21.62 12.75 -25.61
C ASP A 3 -20.65 11.61 -25.21
N ASP A 4 -19.93 11.09 -26.19
CA ASP A 4 -18.61 10.49 -25.99
C ASP A 4 -17.63 11.65 -25.74
N LYS A 5 -17.44 12.03 -24.47
CA LYS A 5 -16.39 12.97 -24.08
C LYS A 5 -15.18 12.23 -23.53
N GLY A 6 -14.36 11.80 -24.48
CA GLY A 6 -12.94 12.14 -24.50
C GLY A 6 -12.26 12.20 -23.14
N LYS A 7 -11.78 11.03 -22.73
CA LYS A 7 -10.83 10.74 -21.64
C LYS A 7 -9.55 11.59 -21.75
N LYS A 8 -9.63 12.89 -21.43
CA LYS A 8 -8.50 13.67 -20.94
C LYS A 8 -8.68 13.71 -19.43
N SER A 9 -7.95 12.86 -18.71
CA SER A 9 -7.67 13.13 -17.30
C SER A 9 -7.17 14.58 -17.25
N SER A 10 -7.98 15.49 -16.71
CA SER A 10 -7.58 16.90 -16.62
C SER A 10 -6.28 16.92 -15.82
N PHE A 11 -5.29 17.70 -16.25
CA PHE A 11 -4.03 17.90 -15.51
C PHE A 11 -4.30 18.14 -14.01
N THR A 12 -5.39 18.85 -13.71
CA THR A 12 -5.91 19.06 -12.35
C THR A 12 -6.29 17.77 -11.62
N ALA A 13 -6.96 16.82 -12.28
CA ALA A 13 -7.34 15.54 -11.68
C ALA A 13 -6.11 14.67 -11.37
N ALA A 14 -5.11 14.65 -12.26
CA ALA A 14 -3.85 13.96 -12.03
C ALA A 14 -3.07 14.59 -10.87
N LEU A 15 -2.99 15.93 -10.82
CA LEU A 15 -2.35 16.66 -9.73
C LEU A 15 -3.01 16.38 -8.38
N VAL A 16 -4.34 16.44 -8.32
CA VAL A 16 -5.10 16.14 -7.09
C VAL A 16 -4.82 14.70 -6.63
N LEU A 17 -4.83 13.72 -7.53
CA LEU A 17 -4.52 12.33 -7.19
C LEU A 17 -3.10 12.17 -6.63
N ILE A 18 -2.09 12.79 -7.26
CA ILE A 18 -0.70 12.71 -6.80
C ILE A 18 -0.56 13.33 -5.40
N VAL A 19 -1.13 14.52 -5.20
CA VAL A 19 -1.07 15.20 -3.89
C VAL A 19 -1.80 14.38 -2.82
N THR A 20 -3.02 13.91 -3.10
CA THR A 20 -3.78 13.06 -2.18
C THR A 20 -3.01 11.78 -1.84
N MET A 21 -2.41 11.12 -2.83
CA MET A 21 -1.63 9.91 -2.60
C MET A 21 -0.39 10.16 -1.74
N ASN A 22 0.35 11.25 -2.00
CA ASN A 22 1.51 11.64 -1.20
C ASN A 22 1.13 11.97 0.26
N VAL A 23 -0.02 12.62 0.48
CA VAL A 23 -0.52 12.90 1.82
C VAL A 23 -0.82 11.60 2.56
N VAL A 24 -1.56 10.67 1.94
CA VAL A 24 -1.88 9.36 2.55
C VAL A 24 -0.61 8.58 2.88
N PHE A 25 0.37 8.56 1.98
CA PHE A 25 1.64 7.85 2.19
C PHE A 25 2.50 8.49 3.30
N SER A 26 2.44 9.81 3.44
CA SER A 26 3.13 10.54 4.51
C SER A 26 2.54 10.20 5.89
N PHE A 27 1.21 10.10 6.00
CA PHE A 27 0.55 9.72 7.25
C PHE A 27 0.92 8.30 7.72
N ASP A 28 0.96 7.34 6.80
CA ASP A 28 1.38 5.95 7.10
C ASP A 28 2.78 5.90 7.71
N SER A 29 3.73 6.58 7.05
CA SER A 29 5.12 6.63 7.46
C SER A 29 5.29 7.31 8.83
N ILE A 30 4.49 8.35 9.12
CA ILE A 30 4.51 9.05 10.41
C ILE A 30 3.93 8.18 11.53
N LEU A 31 2.75 7.57 11.32
CA LEU A 31 2.12 6.71 12.32
C LEU A 31 2.99 5.49 12.64
N SER A 32 3.61 4.90 11.62
CA SER A 32 4.60 3.83 11.79
C SER A 32 5.82 4.29 12.60
N ALA A 33 6.36 5.48 12.34
CA ALA A 33 7.52 5.99 13.07
C ALA A 33 7.19 6.34 14.53
N MET A 34 6.04 6.98 14.78
CA MET A 34 5.53 7.27 16.13
C MET A 34 5.31 6.00 16.94
N ALA A 35 4.87 4.92 16.30
CA ALA A 35 4.70 3.63 16.96
C ALA A 35 6.01 2.97 17.38
N LEU A 36 7.15 3.35 16.80
CA LEU A 36 8.47 2.77 17.08
C LEU A 36 9.25 3.54 18.14
N THR A 37 9.08 4.86 18.24
CA THR A 37 9.83 5.69 19.19
C THR A 37 9.09 6.97 19.55
N ASP A 38 9.20 7.36 20.82
CA ASP A 38 8.71 8.66 21.31
C ASP A 38 9.73 9.80 21.09
N ASN A 39 10.95 9.50 20.62
CA ASN A 39 11.97 10.51 20.40
C ASN A 39 11.74 11.24 19.06
N TYR A 40 11.26 12.48 19.16
CA TYR A 40 10.98 13.35 18.02
C TYR A 40 12.16 13.49 17.05
N ILE A 41 13.39 13.58 17.56
CA ILE A 41 14.59 13.78 16.72
C ILE A 41 14.83 12.52 15.87
N ILE A 42 14.72 11.34 16.47
CA ILE A 42 14.90 10.05 15.77
C ILE A 42 13.79 9.86 14.74
N MET A 43 12.54 10.17 15.11
CA MET A 43 11.40 10.09 14.21
C MET A 43 11.54 11.02 12.99
N ALA A 44 11.84 12.31 13.22
CA ALA A 44 11.97 13.29 12.14
C ALA A 44 13.12 12.95 11.19
N THR A 45 14.27 12.52 11.73
CA THR A 45 15.42 12.11 10.91
C THR A 45 15.12 10.85 10.11
N ALA A 46 14.44 9.84 10.69
CA ALA A 46 14.04 8.63 9.99
C ALA A 46 13.08 8.92 8.82
N ILE A 47 12.08 9.79 9.02
CA ILE A 47 11.13 10.17 7.96
C ILE A 47 11.84 10.91 6.83
N MET A 48 12.74 11.86 7.15
CA MET A 48 13.50 12.60 6.14
C MET A 48 14.41 11.69 5.30
N ILE A 49 15.12 10.76 5.94
CA ILE A 49 15.96 9.77 5.26
C ILE A 49 15.09 8.83 4.42
N GLY A 50 13.96 8.37 4.96
CA GLY A 50 13.01 7.51 4.26
C GLY A 50 12.42 8.16 3.01
N ALA A 51 12.03 9.44 3.08
CA ALA A 51 11.51 10.18 1.93
C ALA A 51 12.56 10.33 0.82
N LEU A 52 13.82 10.62 1.18
CA LEU A 52 14.94 10.66 0.23
C LEU A 52 15.19 9.30 -0.43
N LEU A 53 15.23 8.23 0.37
CA LEU A 53 15.40 6.87 -0.14
C LEU A 53 14.25 6.45 -1.06
N MET A 54 13.00 6.82 -0.72
CA MET A 54 11.84 6.51 -1.54
C MET A 54 11.97 7.13 -2.93
N VAL A 55 12.32 8.40 -3.04
CA VAL A 55 12.51 9.06 -4.34
C VAL A 55 13.68 8.44 -5.10
N TRP A 56 14.78 8.14 -4.42
CA TRP A 56 15.97 7.56 -5.04
C TRP A 56 15.74 6.13 -5.58
N LEU A 57 14.93 5.32 -4.88
CA LEU A 57 14.62 3.94 -5.29
C LEU A 57 13.42 3.84 -6.24
N ALA A 58 12.60 4.90 -6.37
CA ALA A 58 11.32 4.84 -7.08
C ALA A 58 11.45 4.26 -8.50
N ASP A 59 12.40 4.74 -9.29
CA ASP A 59 12.61 4.29 -10.67
C ASP A 59 13.05 2.81 -10.73
N THR A 60 13.92 2.40 -9.80
CA THR A 60 14.45 1.03 -9.74
C THR A 60 13.34 0.04 -9.35
N VAL A 61 12.53 0.40 -8.35
CA VAL A 61 11.39 -0.40 -7.91
C VAL A 61 10.34 -0.47 -9.01
N ALA A 62 10.02 0.65 -9.68
CA ALA A 62 9.07 0.68 -10.79
C ALA A 62 9.50 -0.25 -11.93
N ALA A 63 10.76 -0.19 -12.34
CA ALA A 63 11.30 -1.09 -13.37
C ALA A 63 11.25 -2.57 -12.96
N PHE A 64 11.51 -2.89 -11.70
CA PHE A 64 11.41 -4.25 -11.17
C PHE A 64 9.97 -4.77 -11.19
N LEU A 65 9.00 -3.97 -10.74
CA LEU A 65 7.59 -4.33 -10.73
C LEU A 65 7.04 -4.53 -12.15
N GLN A 66 7.40 -3.65 -13.08
CA GLN A 66 7.00 -3.77 -14.50
C GLN A 66 7.52 -5.06 -15.15
N LYS A 67 8.74 -5.49 -14.80
CA LYS A 67 9.31 -6.75 -15.30
C LYS A 67 8.59 -7.97 -14.71
N ASN A 68 8.07 -7.86 -13.49
CA ASN A 68 7.54 -8.99 -12.74
C ASN A 68 6.11 -8.71 -12.24
N ARG A 69 5.13 -8.90 -13.12
CA ARG A 69 3.70 -8.58 -12.88
C ARG A 69 3.09 -9.19 -11.61
N MET A 70 3.61 -10.32 -11.12
CA MET A 70 3.16 -10.91 -9.85
C MET A 70 3.46 -10.00 -8.65
N TYR A 71 4.67 -9.43 -8.59
CA TYR A 71 5.05 -8.57 -7.47
C TYR A 71 4.36 -7.20 -7.51
N GLU A 72 3.94 -6.73 -8.69
CA GLU A 72 3.11 -5.53 -8.81
C GLU A 72 1.76 -5.71 -8.11
N VAL A 73 1.10 -6.85 -8.34
CA VAL A 73 -0.18 -7.18 -7.70
C VAL A 73 0.00 -7.36 -6.18
N LEU A 74 1.09 -8.01 -5.74
CA LEU A 74 1.43 -8.13 -4.32
C LEU A 74 1.53 -6.76 -3.64
N GLY A 75 2.23 -5.82 -4.27
CA GLY A 75 2.40 -4.46 -3.76
C GLY A 75 1.08 -3.72 -3.63
N LEU A 76 0.19 -3.83 -4.62
CA LEU A 76 -1.14 -3.20 -4.59
C LEU A 76 -2.00 -3.72 -3.43
N PHE A 77 -1.95 -5.02 -3.16
CA PHE A 77 -2.69 -5.59 -2.05
C PHE A 77 -2.11 -5.22 -0.68
N ILE A 78 -0.77 -5.18 -0.54
CA ILE A 78 -0.13 -4.69 0.69
C ILE A 78 -0.55 -3.24 0.96
N LEU A 79 -0.49 -2.37 -0.06
CA LEU A 79 -0.97 -0.98 0.03
C LEU A 79 -2.45 -0.90 0.40
N PHE A 80 -3.28 -1.80 -0.13
CA PHE A 80 -4.70 -1.86 0.24
C PHE A 80 -4.90 -2.22 1.72
N ILE A 81 -4.21 -3.24 2.23
CA ILE A 81 -4.31 -3.65 3.64
C ILE A 81 -3.79 -2.55 4.57
N VAL A 82 -2.69 -1.89 4.22
CA VAL A 82 -2.18 -0.69 4.91
C VAL A 82 -3.25 0.40 4.91
N GLY A 83 -3.87 0.68 3.76
CA GLY A 83 -4.95 1.67 3.66
C GLY A 83 -6.13 1.36 4.60
N VAL A 84 -6.58 0.10 4.65
CA VAL A 84 -7.66 -0.33 5.57
C VAL A 84 -7.24 -0.17 7.04
N MET A 85 -5.99 -0.50 7.36
CA MET A 85 -5.44 -0.36 8.71
C MET A 85 -5.42 1.11 9.16
N LEU A 86 -4.95 2.03 8.31
CA LEU A 86 -4.94 3.47 8.60
C LEU A 86 -6.35 4.06 8.72
N LEU A 87 -7.30 3.60 7.90
CA LEU A 87 -8.70 4.01 8.02
C LEU A 87 -9.31 3.52 9.35
N SER A 88 -8.95 2.33 9.82
CA SER A 88 -9.37 1.81 11.12
C SER A 88 -8.75 2.59 12.27
N GLU A 89 -7.45 2.85 12.24
CA GLU A 89 -6.76 3.64 13.28
C GLU A 89 -7.25 5.10 13.30
N GLY A 90 -7.35 5.74 12.13
CA GLY A 90 -7.89 7.09 12.01
C GLY A 90 -9.35 7.19 12.43
N GLY A 91 -10.16 6.18 12.10
CA GLY A 91 -11.55 6.07 12.54
C GLY A 91 -11.70 5.89 14.05
N HIS A 92 -10.79 5.15 14.66
CA HIS A 92 -10.70 4.99 16.11
C HIS A 92 -10.36 6.32 16.80
N ILE A 93 -9.35 7.04 16.32
CA ILE A 93 -8.95 8.36 16.86
C ILE A 93 -10.07 9.39 16.71
N ALA A 94 -10.82 9.35 15.60
CA ALA A 94 -11.95 10.25 15.36
C ALA A 94 -13.25 9.86 16.09
N HIS A 95 -13.23 8.80 16.92
CA HIS A 95 -14.41 8.22 17.57
C HIS A 95 -15.59 7.99 16.59
N LEU A 96 -15.27 7.59 15.36
CA LEU A 96 -16.28 7.36 14.33
C LEU A 96 -17.12 6.14 14.70
N LYS A 97 -18.45 6.33 14.70
CA LYS A 97 -19.43 5.26 14.90
C LYS A 97 -19.93 4.80 13.54
N PHE A 98 -19.46 3.66 13.07
CA PHE A 98 -20.01 3.03 11.88
C PHE A 98 -21.20 2.16 12.30
N PHE A 99 -22.40 2.51 11.85
CA PHE A 99 -23.64 1.76 12.14
C PHE A 99 -23.95 1.56 13.65
N GLY A 100 -23.56 2.52 14.51
CA GLY A 100 -23.85 2.46 15.95
C GLY A 100 -22.86 1.64 16.79
N HIS A 101 -21.87 1.00 16.16
CA HIS A 101 -20.73 0.39 16.82
C HIS A 101 -19.49 1.29 16.71
N GLU A 102 -18.73 1.39 17.79
CA GLU A 102 -17.47 2.14 17.80
C GLU A 102 -16.44 1.38 16.94
N ILE A 103 -15.75 2.11 16.07
CA ILE A 103 -14.62 1.54 15.34
C ILE A 103 -13.52 1.25 16.35
N THR A 104 -13.35 -0.02 16.67
CA THR A 104 -12.21 -0.49 17.45
C THR A 104 -10.99 -0.57 16.55
N GLN A 105 -9.85 -0.06 17.04
CA GLN A 105 -8.58 -0.20 16.35
C GLN A 105 -8.24 -1.67 16.03
N MET A 106 -7.78 -1.92 14.82
CA MET A 106 -7.26 -3.22 14.42
C MET A 106 -5.96 -3.53 15.17
N SER A 107 -5.81 -4.75 15.69
CA SER A 107 -4.56 -5.16 16.35
C SER A 107 -3.40 -5.24 15.35
N LYS A 108 -2.25 -4.66 15.71
CA LYS A 108 -1.01 -4.74 14.90
C LYS A 108 -0.58 -6.18 14.60
N ALA A 109 -0.85 -7.10 15.53
CA ALA A 109 -0.58 -8.53 15.33
C ALA A 109 -1.41 -9.12 14.19
N THR A 110 -2.70 -8.77 14.12
CA THR A 110 -3.59 -9.19 13.03
C THR A 110 -3.11 -8.63 11.70
N PHE A 111 -2.65 -7.38 11.68
CA PHE A 111 -2.12 -6.74 10.48
C PHE A 111 -0.87 -7.45 9.94
N TYR A 112 0.14 -7.67 10.79
CA TYR A 112 1.35 -8.39 10.38
C TYR A 112 1.06 -9.84 10.00
N PHE A 113 0.16 -10.51 10.72
CA PHE A 113 -0.28 -11.86 10.39
C PHE A 113 -0.87 -11.93 8.98
N VAL A 114 -1.76 -10.99 8.63
CA VAL A 114 -2.36 -10.93 7.29
C VAL A 114 -1.30 -10.73 6.22
N ILE A 115 -0.35 -9.80 6.39
CA ILE A 115 0.72 -9.57 5.42
C ILE A 115 1.57 -10.82 5.21
N VAL A 116 1.98 -11.49 6.29
CA VAL A 116 2.80 -12.72 6.20
C VAL A 116 2.04 -13.81 5.47
N VAL A 117 0.78 -14.05 5.81
CA VAL A 117 -0.07 -15.03 5.12
C VAL A 117 -0.19 -14.67 3.64
N MET A 118 -0.39 -13.39 3.31
CA MET A 118 -0.54 -12.94 1.93
C MET A 118 0.72 -13.20 1.11
N VAL A 119 1.90 -12.86 1.64
CA VAL A 119 3.19 -13.13 1.00
C VAL A 119 3.38 -14.63 0.78
N ILE A 120 3.07 -15.47 1.78
CA ILE A 120 3.15 -16.93 1.64
C ILE A 120 2.20 -17.41 0.54
N THR A 121 0.95 -16.96 0.53
CA THR A 121 -0.02 -17.38 -0.49
C THR A 121 0.41 -16.99 -1.89
N GLU A 122 1.05 -15.83 -2.06
CA GLU A 122 1.61 -15.38 -3.33
C GLU A 122 2.82 -16.22 -3.76
N LEU A 123 3.72 -16.57 -2.85
CA LEU A 123 4.84 -17.48 -3.15
C LEU A 123 4.34 -18.87 -3.56
N VAL A 124 3.30 -19.38 -2.90
CA VAL A 124 2.66 -20.66 -3.24
C VAL A 124 1.98 -20.58 -4.60
N GLN A 125 1.19 -19.54 -4.87
CA GLN A 125 0.54 -19.32 -6.18
C GLN A 125 1.56 -19.16 -7.30
N SER A 126 2.64 -18.42 -7.06
CA SER A 126 3.75 -18.24 -8.01
C SER A 126 4.40 -19.57 -8.37
N LYS A 127 4.65 -20.43 -7.36
CA LYS A 127 5.22 -21.77 -7.59
C LYS A 127 4.23 -22.69 -8.33
N TYR A 128 2.96 -22.66 -7.95
CA TYR A 128 1.92 -23.48 -8.59
C TYR A 128 1.68 -23.07 -10.05
N SER A 129 1.60 -21.77 -10.33
CA SER A 129 1.45 -21.22 -11.68
C SER A 129 2.61 -21.63 -12.59
N LYS A 130 3.86 -21.52 -12.11
CA LYS A 130 5.06 -21.97 -12.84
C LYS A 130 5.06 -23.48 -13.11
N ASN A 131 4.63 -24.28 -12.13
CA ASN A 131 4.56 -25.72 -12.31
C ASN A 131 3.50 -26.09 -13.37
N LEU A 132 2.33 -25.44 -13.34
CA LEU A 132 1.26 -25.70 -14.31
C LEU A 132 1.64 -25.31 -15.75
N SER A 133 2.36 -24.18 -15.94
CA SER A 133 2.87 -23.81 -17.26
C SER A 133 3.89 -24.81 -17.80
N ASN A 134 4.74 -25.37 -16.93
CA ASN A 134 5.75 -26.36 -17.31
C ASN A 134 5.13 -27.72 -17.69
N LEU A 135 4.00 -28.11 -17.07
CA LEU A 135 3.27 -29.31 -17.48
C LEU A 135 2.63 -29.15 -18.87
N LYS A 136 1.97 -28.01 -19.13
CA LYS A 136 1.34 -27.74 -20.45
C LYS A 136 2.33 -27.60 -21.61
N ALA A 137 3.57 -27.23 -21.32
CA ALA A 137 4.63 -27.15 -22.34
C ALA A 137 5.24 -28.53 -22.69
N LYS A 138 4.87 -29.58 -21.95
CA LYS A 138 5.39 -30.94 -22.11
C LYS A 138 4.38 -31.90 -22.76
N GLU A 139 3.14 -31.46 -22.94
CA GLU A 139 2.08 -32.10 -23.75
C GLU A 139 2.11 -31.54 -25.17
#